data_AF-A0A944CNM3-F1
#
_entry.id   AF-A0A944CNM3-F1
#
_cell.length_a   1.000
_cell.length_b   1.000
_cell.length_c   1.000
_cell.angle_alpha   90.00
_cell.angle_beta   90.00
_cell.angle_gamma   90.00
#
_symmetry.space_group_name_H-M   'P 1'
#
loop_
_entity.id
_entity.type
_entity.pdbx_description
1 polymer ?
#
loop_
_entity_poly.entity_id
_entity_poly.type
_entity_poly.pdbx_seq_one_letter_code
_entity_poly.pdbx_strand_id
1 'polypeptide(L)'
;MKKEYQQHESKEADIVSDIKIEHNKVPKLLVVVFYVVAIWAIGYAIFMPGKLAVEPAAAPQDNKGELIFEGTCLSCHATGAAPDLSGVTDRMPEEDIKNVIKKGRNSMPAIGHLYTEKEIDMVYEYLKDYR
;
A
#
# COMPACT_ATOMS: atom_id res chain seq x y z
N MET A 1 10.13 11.57 -52.87
CA MET A 1 11.26 10.68 -52.49
C MET A 1 10.70 9.53 -51.66
N LYS A 2 10.44 8.38 -52.30
CA LYS A 2 10.17 7.14 -51.58
C LYS A 2 11.50 6.65 -51.03
N LYS A 3 11.63 6.53 -49.70
CA LYS A 3 12.77 5.84 -49.10
C LYS A 3 12.54 4.35 -49.35
N GLU A 4 13.18 3.81 -50.37
CA GLU A 4 13.29 2.35 -50.53
C GLU A 4 13.99 1.80 -49.30
N TYR A 5 13.28 0.94 -48.58
CA TYR A 5 13.87 0.15 -47.51
C TYR A 5 14.74 -0.89 -48.19
N GLN A 6 16.06 -0.64 -48.22
CA GLN A 6 17.04 -1.60 -48.72
C GLN A 6 16.96 -2.83 -47.83
N GLN A 7 16.36 -3.89 -48.37
CA GLN A 7 16.35 -5.20 -47.76
C GLN A 7 17.77 -5.75 -47.87
N HIS A 8 18.55 -5.59 -46.81
CA HIS A 8 19.90 -6.16 -46.72
C HIS A 8 19.77 -7.69 -46.64
N GLU A 9 19.91 -8.32 -47.80
CA GLU A 9 20.07 -9.76 -47.93
C GLU A 9 21.54 -10.11 -47.67
N SER A 10 21.95 -10.19 -46.40
CA SER A 10 23.27 -10.72 -46.06
C SER A 10 23.19 -11.71 -44.91
N LYS A 11 23.53 -12.97 -45.21
CA LYS A 11 23.74 -14.07 -44.25
C LYS A 11 25.00 -13.86 -43.39
N GLU A 12 25.43 -12.62 -43.20
CA GLU A 12 26.73 -12.29 -42.61
C GLU A 12 26.51 -11.28 -41.48
N ALA A 13 27.25 -11.47 -40.39
CA ALA A 13 27.02 -10.78 -39.14
C ALA A 13 27.27 -9.27 -39.25
N ASP A 14 26.36 -8.46 -38.69
CA ASP A 14 26.54 -7.02 -38.63
C ASP A 14 27.47 -6.67 -37.46
N ILE A 15 28.46 -5.80 -37.72
CA ILE A 15 29.31 -5.24 -36.68
C ILE A 15 28.75 -3.86 -36.34
N VAL A 16 28.19 -3.73 -35.13
CA VAL A 16 27.73 -2.45 -34.59
C VAL A 16 28.58 -2.16 -33.37
N SER A 17 29.35 -1.07 -33.40
CA SER A 17 30.23 -0.65 -32.29
C SER A 17 31.15 -1.78 -31.80
N ASP A 18 31.87 -2.42 -32.72
CA ASP A 18 32.79 -3.55 -32.46
C ASP A 18 32.15 -4.83 -31.89
N ILE A 19 30.81 -4.90 -31.82
CA ILE A 19 30.06 -6.09 -31.40
C ILE A 19 29.51 -6.80 -32.66
N LYS A 20 29.93 -8.04 -32.87
CA LYS A 20 29.44 -8.91 -33.95
C LYS A 20 28.08 -9.50 -33.58
N ILE A 21 27.04 -9.16 -34.32
CA ILE A 21 25.69 -9.70 -34.16
C ILE A 21 25.42 -10.71 -35.27
N GLU A 22 25.34 -11.99 -34.91
CA GLU A 22 25.00 -13.04 -35.85
C GLU A 22 23.48 -13.20 -35.99
N HIS A 23 22.98 -13.20 -37.23
CA HIS A 23 21.57 -13.39 -37.57
C HIS A 23 21.16 -14.88 -37.48
N ASN A 24 21.26 -15.45 -36.28
CA ASN A 24 20.91 -16.84 -36.03
C ASN A 24 19.41 -17.02 -35.79
N LYS A 25 18.87 -18.17 -36.21
CA LYS A 25 17.47 -18.52 -35.93
C LYS A 25 17.29 -18.66 -34.42
N VAL A 26 16.22 -18.06 -33.90
CA VAL A 26 15.84 -18.19 -32.48
C VAL A 26 15.67 -19.67 -32.15
N PRO A 27 16.23 -20.16 -31.03
CA PRO A 27 16.08 -21.56 -30.64
C PRO A 27 14.60 -21.90 -30.44
N LYS A 28 14.18 -23.04 -30.97
CA LYS A 28 12.78 -23.50 -30.93
C LYS A 28 12.22 -23.56 -29.50
N LEU A 29 13.05 -23.91 -28.52
CA LEU A 29 12.67 -23.91 -27.11
C LEU A 29 12.23 -22.52 -26.62
N LEU A 30 12.96 -21.47 -26.96
CA LEU A 30 12.63 -20.11 -26.53
C LEU A 30 11.33 -19.64 -27.16
N VAL A 31 11.10 -19.97 -28.43
CA VAL A 31 9.84 -19.69 -29.11
C VAL A 31 8.67 -20.38 -28.40
N VAL A 32 8.82 -21.65 -28.03
CA VAL A 32 7.79 -22.39 -27.27
C VAL A 32 7.54 -21.75 -25.90
N VAL A 33 8.59 -21.43 -25.15
CA VAL A 33 8.48 -20.78 -23.83
C VAL A 33 7.77 -19.43 -23.94
N PHE A 34 8.12 -18.62 -24.95
CA PHE A 34 7.48 -17.33 -25.20
C PHE A 34 5.96 -17.49 -25.40
N TYR A 35 5.53 -18.45 -26.22
CA TYR A 35 4.11 -18.71 -26.42
C TYR A 35 3.41 -19.23 -25.17
N VAL A 36 4.03 -20.09 -24.39
CA VAL A 36 3.46 -20.58 -23.12
C VAL A 36 3.23 -19.43 -22.14
N VAL A 37 4.21 -18.55 -21.97
CA VAL A 37 4.09 -17.38 -21.08
C VAL A 37 3.04 -16.40 -21.60
N ALA A 38 3.00 -16.16 -22.91
CA ALA A 38 1.99 -15.27 -23.51
C ALA A 38 0.57 -15.79 -23.30
N ILE A 39 0.33 -17.08 -23.52
CA ILE A 39 -0.98 -17.72 -23.30
C ILE A 39 -1.35 -17.66 -21.82
N TRP A 40 -0.40 -17.94 -20.93
CA TRP A 40 -0.63 -17.86 -19.48
C TRP A 40 -0.99 -16.44 -19.04
N ALA A 41 -0.26 -15.42 -19.53
CA ALA A 41 -0.54 -14.02 -19.20
C ALA A 41 -1.91 -13.55 -19.69
N ILE A 42 -2.31 -13.94 -20.91
CA ILE A 42 -3.64 -13.63 -21.45
C ILE A 42 -4.73 -14.32 -20.63
N GLY A 43 -4.55 -15.61 -20.31
CA GLY A 43 -5.48 -16.35 -19.46
C GLY A 43 -5.63 -15.71 -18.08
N TYR A 44 -4.50 -15.32 -17.46
CA TYR A 44 -4.48 -14.66 -16.16
C TYR A 44 -5.21 -13.30 -16.20
N ALA A 45 -4.97 -12.48 -17.23
CA ALA A 45 -5.63 -11.18 -17.37
C ALA A 45 -7.15 -11.27 -17.54
N ILE A 46 -7.66 -12.33 -18.18
CA ILE A 46 -9.09 -12.58 -18.34
C ILE A 46 -9.71 -13.08 -17.03
N PHE A 47 -9.04 -14.00 -16.31
CA PHE A 47 -9.58 -14.63 -15.10
C PHE A 47 -9.42 -13.80 -13.83
N MET A 48 -8.39 -12.95 -13.75
CA MET A 48 -8.08 -12.13 -12.58
C MET A 48 -8.20 -10.65 -12.99
N PRO A 49 -9.42 -10.06 -13.02
CA PRO A 49 -9.55 -8.62 -13.21
C PRO A 49 -8.79 -7.95 -12.07
N GLY A 50 -7.80 -7.10 -12.40
CA GLY A 50 -6.90 -6.46 -11.45
C GLY A 50 -7.67 -5.65 -10.40
N LYS A 51 -8.05 -6.32 -9.31
CA LYS A 51 -8.46 -5.67 -8.07
C LYS A 51 -7.16 -5.32 -7.37
N LEU A 52 -6.98 -4.06 -7.01
CA LEU A 52 -6.00 -3.69 -6.00
C LEU A 52 -6.34 -4.56 -4.79
N ALA A 53 -5.49 -5.55 -4.51
CA ALA A 53 -5.59 -6.30 -3.28
C ALA A 53 -5.33 -5.28 -2.17
N VAL A 54 -6.42 -4.73 -1.62
CA VAL A 54 -6.36 -4.14 -0.29
C VAL A 54 -5.96 -5.32 0.57
N GLU A 55 -4.72 -5.31 1.08
CA GLU A 55 -4.31 -6.29 2.06
C GLU A 55 -5.43 -6.38 3.09
N PRO A 56 -5.98 -7.58 3.37
CA PRO A 56 -6.94 -7.70 4.44
C PRO A 56 -6.27 -7.11 5.66
N ALA A 57 -6.89 -6.07 6.23
CA ALA A 57 -6.43 -5.47 7.48
C ALA A 57 -6.05 -6.63 8.40
N ALA A 58 -4.78 -6.68 8.79
CA ALA A 58 -4.20 -7.78 9.53
C ALA A 58 -5.17 -8.23 10.63
N ALA A 59 -5.23 -9.55 10.87
CA ALA A 59 -6.10 -10.19 11.86
C ALA A 59 -6.26 -9.33 13.12
N PRO A 60 -7.44 -9.32 13.79
CA PRO A 60 -7.70 -8.47 14.95
C PRO A 60 -6.50 -8.48 15.89
N GLN A 61 -5.77 -7.37 15.91
CA GLN A 61 -4.63 -7.21 16.79
C GLN A 61 -5.25 -6.79 18.11
N ASP A 62 -5.09 -7.59 19.16
CA ASP A 62 -5.63 -7.25 20.49
C ASP A 62 -5.04 -5.91 20.99
N ASN A 63 -3.85 -5.53 20.52
CA ASN A 63 -3.18 -4.25 20.78
C ASN A 63 -3.47 -3.16 19.73
N LYS A 64 -4.51 -3.28 18.89
CA LYS A 64 -4.79 -2.29 17.84
C LYS A 64 -5.08 -0.88 18.40
N GLY A 65 -5.65 -0.79 19.61
CA GLY A 65 -5.88 0.49 20.30
C GLY A 65 -4.58 1.21 20.67
N GLU A 66 -3.62 0.48 21.23
CA GLU A 66 -2.27 0.98 21.55
C GLU A 66 -1.55 1.48 20.29
N LEU A 67 -1.56 0.71 19.20
CA LEU A 67 -0.92 1.09 17.94
C LEU A 67 -1.49 2.38 17.35
N ILE A 68 -2.81 2.57 17.42
CA ILE A 68 -3.46 3.81 16.98
C ILE A 68 -3.05 4.97 17.89
N PHE A 69 -3.06 4.75 19.20
CA PHE A 69 -2.69 5.75 20.18
C PHE A 69 -1.25 6.24 19.99
N GLU A 70 -0.29 5.32 19.88
CA GLU A 70 1.12 5.64 19.65
C GLU A 70 1.35 6.28 18.29
N GLY A 71 0.74 5.73 17.24
CA GLY A 71 0.97 6.18 15.86
C GLY A 71 0.32 7.52 15.53
N THR A 72 -0.77 7.90 16.21
CA THR A 72 -1.55 9.10 15.86
C THR A 72 -1.70 10.07 17.03
N CYS A 73 -2.11 9.62 18.20
CA CYS A 73 -2.44 10.51 19.32
C CYS A 73 -1.18 11.16 19.91
N LEU A 74 -0.11 10.38 20.11
CA LEU A 74 1.13 10.89 20.71
C LEU A 74 1.85 11.95 19.87
N SER A 75 1.55 12.05 18.57
CA SER A 75 2.14 13.08 17.69
C SER A 75 1.96 14.51 18.23
N CYS A 76 0.84 14.78 18.90
CA CYS A 76 0.57 16.05 19.55
C CYS A 76 0.58 15.95 21.08
N HIS A 77 0.11 14.84 21.64
CA HIS A 77 -0.06 14.69 23.09
C HIS A 77 1.24 14.41 23.84
N ALA A 78 2.27 13.83 23.20
CA ALA A 78 3.59 13.62 23.83
C ALA A 78 4.48 14.87 23.79
N THR A 79 4.26 15.75 22.81
CA THR A 79 5.13 16.93 22.57
C THR A 79 4.72 18.16 23.38
N GLY A 80 3.61 18.08 24.12
CA GLY A 80 3.01 19.22 24.83
C GLY A 80 2.23 20.18 23.92
N ALA A 81 2.09 19.86 22.62
CA ALA A 81 1.24 20.61 21.71
C ALA A 81 -0.26 20.39 21.99
N ALA A 82 -0.59 19.28 22.66
CA ALA A 82 -1.91 18.97 23.17
C ALA A 82 -1.85 18.56 24.67
N PRO A 83 -2.97 18.61 25.41
CA PRO A 83 -2.99 18.29 26.85
C PRO A 83 -2.61 16.84 27.13
N ASP A 84 -2.00 16.58 28.28
CA ASP A 84 -1.66 15.21 28.68
C ASP A 84 -2.90 14.31 28.83
N LEU A 85 -2.81 13.10 28.27
CA LEU A 85 -3.86 12.09 28.23
C LEU A 85 -3.81 11.11 29.41
N SER A 86 -2.77 11.17 30.25
CA SER A 86 -2.63 10.33 31.44
C SER A 86 -3.87 10.48 32.34
N GLY A 87 -4.54 9.36 32.67
CA GLY A 87 -5.77 9.35 33.46
C GLY A 87 -6.92 10.17 32.87
N VAL A 88 -7.02 10.30 31.54
CA VAL A 88 -8.12 11.05 30.91
C VAL A 88 -9.50 10.43 31.18
N THR A 89 -9.56 9.10 31.34
CA THR A 89 -10.81 8.37 31.63
C THR A 89 -11.38 8.68 33.01
N ASP A 90 -10.56 9.18 33.94
CA ASP A 90 -11.02 9.62 35.27
C ASP A 90 -11.59 11.05 35.24
N ARG A 91 -11.26 11.83 34.19
CA ARG A 91 -11.58 13.25 34.05
C ARG A 91 -12.75 13.51 33.11
N MET A 92 -13.11 12.55 32.26
CA MET A 92 -14.10 12.72 31.21
C MET A 92 -14.86 11.41 30.95
N PRO A 93 -16.19 11.45 30.75
CA PRO A 93 -16.95 10.24 30.46
C PRO A 93 -16.59 9.67 29.09
N GLU A 94 -16.80 8.36 28.93
CA GLU A 94 -16.48 7.60 27.71
C GLU A 94 -17.04 8.24 26.44
N GLU A 95 -18.32 8.62 26.49
CA GLU A 95 -19.03 9.23 25.36
C GLU A 95 -18.40 10.55 24.91
N ASP A 96 -17.93 11.36 25.85
CA ASP A 96 -17.27 12.63 25.55
C ASP A 96 -15.90 12.40 24.93
N ILE A 97 -15.13 11.43 25.43
CA ILE A 97 -13.83 11.06 24.84
C ILE A 97 -14.02 10.59 23.39
N LYS A 98 -14.98 9.69 23.15
CA LYS A 98 -15.30 9.20 21.80
C LYS A 98 -15.80 10.33 20.90
N ASN A 99 -16.60 11.25 21.42
CA ASN A 99 -17.06 12.42 20.68
C ASN A 99 -15.92 13.36 20.29
N VAL A 100 -14.95 13.58 21.18
CA VAL A 100 -13.75 14.38 20.89
C VAL A 100 -12.91 13.72 19.81
N ILE A 101 -12.73 12.39 19.82
CA ILE A 101 -12.00 11.67 18.75
C ILE A 101 -12.74 11.83 17.41
N LYS A 102 -14.07 11.72 17.41
CA LYS A 102 -14.88 11.80 16.18
C LYS A 102 -14.96 13.19 15.58
N LYS A 103 -15.22 14.19 16.42
CA LYS A 103 -15.56 15.55 15.98
C LYS A 103 -14.42 16.55 16.16
N GLY A 104 -13.35 16.16 16.85
CA GLY A 104 -12.30 17.08 17.28
C GLY A 104 -12.77 17.98 18.42
N ARG A 105 -11.83 18.74 18.99
CA ARG A 105 -12.12 19.76 20.01
C ARG A 105 -11.02 20.82 20.02
N ASN A 106 -11.40 22.10 19.98
CA ASN A 106 -10.45 23.21 19.92
C ASN A 106 -9.46 23.05 18.75
N SER A 107 -8.16 22.92 19.04
CA SER A 107 -7.10 22.66 18.07
C SER A 107 -6.97 21.20 17.66
N MET A 108 -7.62 20.25 18.35
CA MET A 108 -7.60 18.84 17.99
C MET A 108 -8.49 18.61 16.75
N PRO A 109 -7.93 18.10 15.63
CA PRO A 109 -8.70 17.86 14.41
C PRO A 109 -9.69 16.70 14.57
N ALA A 110 -10.72 16.68 13.73
CA ALA A 110 -11.69 15.59 13.66
C ALA A 110 -11.07 14.36 12.96
N ILE A 111 -10.45 13.47 13.73
CA ILE A 111 -9.74 12.29 13.20
C ILE A 111 -10.60 11.03 13.10
N GLY A 112 -11.81 11.02 13.65
CA GLY A 112 -12.64 9.81 13.67
C GLY A 112 -13.05 9.29 12.28
N HIS A 113 -12.95 10.08 11.22
CA HIS A 113 -13.16 9.59 9.85
C HIS A 113 -12.08 8.62 9.37
N LEU A 114 -10.93 8.57 10.07
CA LEU A 114 -9.81 7.66 9.78
C LEU A 114 -9.99 6.28 10.43
N TYR A 115 -10.94 6.14 11.36
CA TYR A 115 -11.11 4.94 12.17
C TYR A 115 -12.56 4.46 12.17
N THR A 116 -12.73 3.15 12.27
CA THR A 116 -14.02 2.53 12.53
C THR A 116 -14.44 2.74 13.99
N GLU A 117 -15.73 2.62 14.27
CA GLU A 117 -16.27 2.67 15.64
C GLU A 117 -15.55 1.71 16.59
N LYS A 118 -15.30 0.47 16.13
CA LYS A 118 -14.58 -0.54 16.89
C LYS A 118 -13.14 -0.13 17.20
N GLU A 119 -12.46 0.54 16.27
CA GLU A 119 -11.11 1.05 16.50
C GLU A 119 -11.08 2.17 17.53
N ILE A 120 -12.06 3.07 17.51
CA ILE A 120 -12.21 4.11 18.53
C ILE A 120 -12.49 3.49 19.90
N ASP A 121 -13.30 2.44 19.97
CA ASP A 121 -13.55 1.70 21.21
C ASP A 121 -12.27 1.05 21.75
N MET A 122 -11.46 0.43 20.88
CA MET A 122 -10.17 -0.14 21.29
C MET A 122 -9.19 0.91 21.80
N VAL A 123 -9.16 2.11 21.21
CA VAL A 123 -8.37 3.23 21.73
C VAL A 123 -8.87 3.67 23.11
N TYR A 124 -10.19 3.73 23.32
CA TYR A 124 -10.76 4.06 24.62
C TYR A 124 -10.40 3.03 25.69
N GLU A 125 -10.45 1.73 25.38
CA GLU A 125 -10.02 0.68 26.30
C GLU A 125 -8.55 0.86 26.70
N TYR A 126 -7.67 1.16 25.75
CA TYR A 126 -6.26 1.44 26.03
C TYR A 126 -6.07 2.67 26.95
N LEU A 127 -6.87 3.71 26.76
CA LEU A 127 -6.82 4.93 27.59
C LEU A 127 -7.18 4.70 29.06
N LYS A 128 -7.91 3.63 29.41
CA LYS A 128 -8.26 3.32 30.81
C LYS A 128 -7.03 2.98 31.66
N ASP A 129 -6.04 2.35 31.03
CA ASP A 129 -4.81 1.93 31.70
C ASP A 129 -3.65 2.91 31.49
N TYR A 130 -3.84 3.95 30.65
CA TYR A 130 -2.82 4.95 30.34
C TYR A 130 -2.65 6.00 31.45
N ARG A 131 -1.46 6.05 32.08
CA ARG A 131 -1.15 6.91 33.23
C ARG A 131 0.28 7.44 33.21
#